data_AF-A0AAT9GRC5-F1
#
_entry.id   AF-A0AAT9GRC5-F1
#
_cell.length_a   1.000
_cell.length_b   1.000
_cell.length_c   1.000
_cell.angle_alpha   90.00
_cell.angle_beta   90.00
_cell.angle_gamma   90.00
#
_symmetry.space_group_name_H-M   'P 1'
#
loop_
_entity.id
_entity.type
_entity.pdbx_description
1 polymer ?
#
loop_
_entity_poly.entity_id
_entity_poly.type
_entity_poly.pdbx_seq_one_letter_code
_entity_poly.pdbx_strand_id
1 'polypeptide(L)'
;MKNPKSFVEKWKRDGGIVVHLTMYGLPIDNVIDRINSENKKILIIVGSEKVEGWFYYNSDYNIAIGNQPHSEVAALAIFLDRIYKGGELNIQFSDAKLSIIPQEKGKKVIKNE
;
A
#
# COMPACT_ATOMS: atom_id res chain seq x y z
N MET A 1 5.60 -0.80 -17.68
CA MET A 1 6.70 -0.02 -17.05
C MET A 1 8.01 -0.59 -17.52
N LYS A 2 8.81 0.11 -18.35
CA LYS A 2 10.05 -0.47 -18.89
C LYS A 2 11.24 -0.40 -17.93
N ASN A 3 11.18 0.42 -16.87
CA ASN A 3 12.22 0.50 -15.84
C ASN A 3 11.61 0.98 -14.49
N PRO A 4 11.56 0.14 -13.44
CA PRO A 4 11.01 0.53 -12.14
C PRO A 4 11.88 1.54 -11.38
N LYS A 5 13.21 1.52 -11.57
CA LYS A 5 14.14 2.43 -10.90
C LYS A 5 13.93 3.87 -11.37
N SER A 6 13.82 4.08 -12.68
CA SER A 6 13.54 5.41 -13.23
C SER A 6 12.17 5.95 -12.83
N PHE A 7 11.19 5.07 -12.59
CA PHE A 7 9.89 5.47 -12.06
C PHE A 7 10.00 5.95 -10.61
N VAL A 8 10.75 5.24 -9.76
CA VAL A 8 11.04 5.66 -8.37
C VAL A 8 11.74 7.02 -8.35
N GLU A 9 12.78 7.20 -9.17
CA GLU A 9 13.50 8.48 -9.27
C GLU A 9 12.59 9.62 -9.71
N LYS A 10 11.73 9.39 -10.72
CA LYS A 10 10.75 10.38 -11.16
C LYS A 10 9.73 10.70 -10.08
N TRP A 11 9.20 9.69 -9.39
CA TRP A 11 8.21 9.89 -8.32
C TRP A 11 8.74 10.80 -7.21
N LYS A 12 9.98 10.56 -6.76
CA LYS A 12 10.65 11.39 -5.77
C LYS A 12 10.86 12.82 -6.27
N ARG A 13 11.31 12.98 -7.51
CA ARG A 13 11.48 14.30 -8.15
C ARG A 13 10.16 15.07 -8.25
N ASP A 14 9.05 14.38 -8.46
CA ASP A 14 7.70 14.95 -8.51
C ASP A 14 7.13 15.27 -7.09
N GLY A 15 7.94 15.11 -6.04
CA GLY A 15 7.61 15.47 -4.67
C GLY A 15 6.86 14.37 -3.88
N GLY A 16 6.73 13.16 -4.44
CA GLY A 16 6.16 12.02 -3.75
C GLY A 16 7.17 11.32 -2.85
N ILE A 17 6.67 10.52 -1.90
CA ILE A 17 7.49 9.65 -1.04
C ILE A 17 7.41 8.19 -1.50
N VAL A 18 8.48 7.46 -1.25
CA VAL A 18 8.62 6.05 -1.62
C VAL A 18 8.70 5.20 -0.35
N VAL A 19 7.72 4.32 -0.20
CA VAL A 19 7.61 3.36 0.90
C VAL A 19 7.88 1.97 0.36
N HIS A 20 8.91 1.32 0.88
CA HIS A 20 9.21 -0.07 0.60
C HIS A 20 8.75 -0.96 1.76
N LEU A 21 7.83 -1.88 1.47
CA LEU A 21 7.36 -2.85 2.44
C LEU A 21 8.30 -4.06 2.44
N THR A 22 8.95 -4.29 3.58
CA THR A 22 9.94 -5.34 3.77
C THR A 22 9.99 -5.76 5.23
N MET A 23 10.08 -7.06 5.50
CA MET A 23 10.21 -7.59 6.87
C MET A 23 11.47 -7.10 7.60
N TYR A 24 12.45 -6.54 6.87
CA TYR A 24 13.67 -5.96 7.45
C TYR A 24 13.52 -4.48 7.84
N GLY A 25 12.35 -3.87 7.57
CA GLY A 25 12.09 -2.46 7.83
C GLY A 25 11.77 -2.13 9.29
N LEU A 26 11.52 -0.84 9.53
CA LEU A 26 11.03 -0.36 10.81
C LEU A 26 9.57 -0.78 11.04
N PRO A 27 9.16 -1.12 12.27
CA PRO A 27 7.76 -1.43 12.57
C PRO A 27 6.84 -0.28 12.17
N ILE A 28 5.73 -0.60 11.47
CA ILE A 28 4.79 0.40 10.97
C ILE A 28 4.30 1.38 12.03
N ASP A 29 4.01 0.90 13.24
CA ASP A 29 3.47 1.72 14.33
C ASP A 29 4.43 2.86 14.75
N ASN A 30 5.74 2.70 14.50
CA ASN A 30 6.74 3.72 14.82
C ASN A 30 6.86 4.80 13.73
N VAL A 31 6.31 4.56 12.53
CA VAL A 31 6.60 5.36 11.33
C VAL A 31 5.33 5.96 10.71
N ILE A 32 4.17 5.35 10.93
CA ILE A 32 2.92 5.69 10.25
C ILE A 32 2.50 7.16 10.45
N ASP A 33 2.64 7.69 11.67
CA ASP A 33 2.28 9.08 11.98
C ASP A 33 3.18 10.08 11.25
N ARG A 34 4.47 9.75 11.13
CA ARG A 34 5.42 10.57 10.36
C ARG A 34 5.05 10.59 8.88
N ILE A 35 4.72 9.43 8.30
CA ILE A 35 4.29 9.33 6.89
C ILE A 35 3.03 10.16 6.66
N ASN A 36 2.02 10.03 7.53
CA ASN A 36 0.77 10.79 7.44
C ASN A 36 1.01 12.30 7.58
N SER A 37 1.94 12.72 8.44
CA SER A 37 2.26 14.14 8.65
C SER A 37 2.89 14.81 7.43
N GLU A 38 3.51 14.05 6.52
CA GLU A 38 4.12 14.63 5.31
C GLU A 38 3.10 15.10 4.29
N ASN A 39 1.87 14.57 4.31
CA ASN A 39 0.80 14.91 3.37
C ASN A 39 1.24 14.86 1.90
N LYS A 40 2.00 13.81 1.53
CA LYS A 40 2.54 13.59 0.18
C LYS A 40 1.95 12.36 -0.48
N LYS A 41 2.02 12.30 -1.82
CA LYS A 41 1.65 11.11 -2.59
C LYS A 41 2.63 9.97 -2.28
N ILE A 42 2.11 8.77 -2.06
CA ILE A 42 2.88 7.60 -1.68
C ILE A 42 3.03 6.63 -2.86
N LEU A 43 4.26 6.25 -3.17
CA LEU A 43 4.58 5.10 -4.01
C LEU A 43 4.94 3.93 -3.10
N ILE A 44 4.17 2.85 -3.17
CA ILE A 44 4.41 1.65 -2.39
C ILE A 44 5.15 0.64 -3.26
N ILE A 45 6.30 0.18 -2.79
CA ILE A 45 7.07 -0.90 -3.37
C ILE A 45 6.78 -2.15 -2.55
N VAL A 46 6.20 -3.14 -3.22
CA VAL A 46 6.07 -4.51 -2.73
C VAL A 46 6.91 -5.42 -3.60
N GLY A 47 7.55 -6.41 -3.02
CA GLY A 47 8.36 -7.38 -3.74
C GLY A 47 8.10 -8.78 -3.22
N SER A 48 8.31 -9.76 -4.08
CA SER A 48 8.24 -11.18 -3.72
C SER A 48 9.61 -11.67 -3.22
N GLU A 49 10.37 -12.37 -4.05
CA GLU A 49 11.38 -13.30 -3.60
C GLU A 49 12.75 -12.66 -3.32
N LYS A 50 13.15 -11.64 -4.10
CA LYS A 50 14.42 -10.93 -3.88
C LYS A 50 14.37 -9.49 -4.40
N VAL A 51 14.08 -8.55 -3.51
CA VAL A 51 14.17 -7.14 -3.83
C VAL A 51 15.63 -6.71 -3.93
N GLU A 52 16.00 -6.04 -5.02
CA GLU A 52 17.34 -5.50 -5.20
C GLU A 52 17.69 -4.47 -4.13
N GLY A 53 18.93 -4.49 -3.64
CA GLY A 53 19.43 -3.53 -2.63
C GLY A 53 19.20 -2.07 -3.02
N TRP A 54 19.18 -1.74 -4.31
CA TRP A 54 18.88 -0.41 -4.81
C TRP A 54 17.58 0.17 -4.24
N PHE A 55 16.52 -0.63 -4.11
CA PHE A 55 15.23 -0.16 -3.58
C PHE A 55 15.30 0.14 -2.08
N TYR A 56 16.10 -0.61 -1.31
CA TYR A 56 16.33 -0.30 0.11
C TYR A 56 16.96 1.09 0.29
N TYR A 57 17.94 1.43 -0.55
CA TYR A 57 18.66 2.71 -0.48
C TYR A 57 17.88 3.88 -1.08
N ASN A 58 17.00 3.63 -2.05
CA ASN A 58 16.27 4.70 -2.75
C ASN A 58 14.85 4.95 -2.22
N SER A 59 14.39 4.15 -1.26
CA SER A 59 13.13 4.38 -0.56
C SER A 59 13.31 5.37 0.59
N ASP A 60 12.32 6.23 0.80
CA ASP A 60 12.31 7.17 1.94
C ASP A 60 12.00 6.43 3.24
N TYR A 61 11.25 5.32 3.12
CA TYR A 61 10.88 4.45 4.23
C TYR A 61 11.05 2.99 3.83
N ASN A 62 11.71 2.21 4.70
CA ASN A 62 11.64 0.75 4.69
C ASN A 62 10.81 0.33 5.90
N ILE A 63 9.64 -0.28 5.67
CA ILE A 63 8.63 -0.53 6.70
C ILE A 63 8.31 -2.02 6.77
N ALA A 64 8.29 -2.55 7.99
CA ALA A 64 7.88 -3.90 8.32
C ALA A 64 6.43 -3.93 8.82
N ILE A 65 5.61 -4.79 8.22
CA ILE A 65 4.29 -5.18 8.72
C ILE A 65 4.48 -6.40 9.63
N GLY A 66 5.15 -6.15 10.76
CA GLY A 66 5.81 -7.23 11.50
C GLY A 66 7.09 -7.71 10.78
N ASN A 67 8.02 -8.26 11.55
CA ASN A 67 9.34 -8.67 11.06
C ASN A 67 9.43 -10.17 10.76
N GLN A 68 8.28 -10.80 10.49
CA GLN A 68 8.21 -12.21 10.09
C GLN A 68 7.98 -12.32 8.57
N PRO A 69 8.53 -13.33 7.91
CA PRO A 69 8.27 -13.55 6.49
C PRO A 69 6.80 -13.91 6.27
N HIS A 70 6.10 -13.14 5.45
CA HIS A 70 4.70 -13.37 5.06
C HIS A 70 4.42 -12.76 3.67
N SER A 71 3.14 -12.77 3.26
CA SER A 71 2.75 -12.25 1.95
C SER A 71 2.84 -10.73 1.84
N GLU A 72 3.33 -10.28 0.70
CA GLU A 72 3.28 -8.92 0.20
C GLU A 72 1.85 -8.37 0.08
N VAL A 73 0.86 -9.24 -0.20
CA VAL A 73 -0.56 -8.86 -0.25
C VAL A 73 -1.06 -8.50 1.15
N ALA A 74 -0.70 -9.30 2.16
CA ALA A 74 -1.03 -9.01 3.55
C ALA A 74 -0.33 -7.73 4.04
N ALA A 75 0.94 -7.54 3.66
CA ALA A 75 1.69 -6.33 3.96
C ALA A 75 0.99 -5.08 3.39
N LEU A 76 0.60 -5.13 2.12
CA LEU A 76 -0.08 -4.02 1.45
C LEU A 76 -1.43 -3.73 2.09
N ALA A 77 -2.24 -4.76 2.37
CA ALA A 77 -3.56 -4.59 2.98
C ALA A 77 -3.48 -3.88 4.35
N ILE A 78 -2.59 -4.35 5.24
CA ILE A 78 -2.42 -3.74 6.57
C ILE A 78 -1.80 -2.35 6.47
N PHE A 79 -0.84 -2.13 5.56
CA PHE A 79 -0.29 -0.80 5.35
C PHE A 79 -1.37 0.21 4.94
N LEU A 80 -2.24 -0.16 3.99
CA LEU A 80 -3.35 0.70 3.55
C LEU A 80 -4.38 0.91 4.66
N ASP A 81 -4.73 -0.12 5.43
CA ASP A 81 -5.61 0.00 6.61
C ASP A 81 -5.06 1.01 7.62
N ARG A 82 -3.75 0.98 7.89
CA ARG A 82 -3.10 1.94 8.81
C ARG A 82 -3.04 3.36 8.28
N ILE A 83 -2.89 3.54 6.97
CA ILE A 83 -2.92 4.86 6.32
C ILE A 83 -4.34 5.44 6.32
N TYR A 84 -5.33 4.65 5.90
CA TYR A 84 -6.71 5.10 5.71
C TYR A 84 -7.60 4.90 6.93
N LYS A 85 -7.07 4.27 8.00
CA LYS A 85 -7.76 4.01 9.27
C LYS A 85 -9.08 3.25 9.06
N GLY A 86 -9.06 2.25 8.17
CA GLY A 86 -10.21 1.43 7.79
C GLY A 86 -11.22 2.11 6.86
N GLY A 87 -11.00 3.36 6.47
CA GLY A 87 -11.88 4.09 5.54
C GLY A 87 -11.95 3.45 4.15
N GLU A 88 -10.87 2.77 3.73
CA GLU A 88 -10.76 2.10 2.44
C GLU A 88 -11.75 0.93 2.29
N LEU A 89 -12.14 0.28 3.39
CA LEU A 89 -13.11 -0.82 3.39
C LEU A 89 -14.53 -0.37 3.03
N ASN A 90 -14.79 0.95 3.10
CA ASN A 90 -16.09 1.55 2.81
C ASN A 90 -16.11 2.25 1.44
N ILE A 91 -15.07 2.13 0.62
CA ILE A 91 -15.02 2.72 -0.71
C ILE A 91 -16.13 2.13 -1.58
N GLN A 92 -16.92 3.02 -2.18
CA GLN A 92 -17.90 2.68 -3.20
C GLN A 92 -17.49 3.33 -4.52
N PHE A 93 -17.52 2.55 -5.59
CA PHE A 93 -17.25 3.03 -6.94
C PHE A 93 -18.59 3.40 -7.60
N SER A 94 -18.78 4.69 -7.88
CA SER A 94 -20.05 5.23 -8.40
C SER A 94 -20.44 4.69 -9.77
N ASP A 95 -19.47 4.25 -10.55
CA ASP A 95 -19.60 3.69 -11.89
C ASP A 95 -19.49 2.15 -11.91
N ALA A 96 -19.54 1.51 -10.75
CA ALA A 96 -19.49 0.05 -10.67
C ALA A 96 -20.70 -0.58 -11.36
N LYS A 97 -20.46 -1.52 -12.28
CA LYS A 97 -21.54 -2.30 -12.92
C LYS A 97 -22.24 -3.27 -11.97
N LEU A 98 -21.56 -3.67 -10.90
CA LEU A 98 -22.07 -4.59 -9.89
C LEU A 98 -21.75 -4.05 -8.50
N SER A 99 -22.70 -4.17 -7.58
CA SER A 99 -22.52 -3.86 -6.16
C SER A 99 -22.92 -5.06 -5.31
N ILE A 100 -22.05 -5.47 -4.39
CA ILE A 100 -22.33 -6.53 -3.42
C ILE A 100 -23.05 -5.89 -2.23
N ILE A 101 -24.21 -6.43 -1.86
CA ILE A 101 -24.93 -5.99 -0.66
C ILE A 101 -24.54 -6.93 0.48
N PRO A 102 -23.96 -6.43 1.58
CA PRO A 102 -23.62 -7.26 2.73
C PRO A 102 -24.85 -8.00 3.27
N GLN A 103 -24.71 -9.29 3.54
CA GLN A 103 -25.76 -10.14 4.09
C GLN A 103 -25.17 -10.95 5.25
N GLU A 104 -25.93 -11.11 6.33
CA GLU A 104 -25.55 -11.99 7.45
C GLU A 104 -25.40 -13.44 6.96
N LYS A 105 -26.30 -13.88 6.07
CA LYS A 105 -26.27 -15.19 5.40
C LYS A 105 -26.74 -15.05 3.95
N GLY A 106 -26.06 -15.73 3.02
CA GLY A 106 -26.39 -15.70 1.60
C GLY A 106 -25.55 -14.69 0.81
N LYS A 107 -25.93 -14.47 -0.46
CA LYS A 107 -25.21 -13.60 -1.41
C LYS A 107 -26.21 -12.75 -2.17
N LYS A 108 -26.05 -11.42 -2.14
CA LYS A 108 -26.89 -10.48 -2.90
C LYS A 108 -26.02 -9.55 -3.73
N VAL A 109 -26.33 -9.45 -5.02
CA VAL A 109 -25.63 -8.61 -5.99
C VAL A 109 -26.66 -7.76 -6.73
N ILE A 110 -26.40 -6.46 -6.84
CA ILE A 110 -27.18 -5.52 -7.66
C ILE A 110 -26.37 -5.21 -8.92
N LYS A 111 -27.04 -5.20 -10.07
CA LYS A 111 -26.46 -4.70 -11.32
C LYS A 111 -26.90 -3.24 -11.49
N ASN A 112 -25.95 -2.34 -11.59
CA ASN A 112 -26.21 -0.92 -11.80
C ASN A 112 -26.33 -0.68 -13.31
N GLU A 113 -27.33 0.11 -13.70
CA GLU A 113 -27.55 0.52 -15.10
C GLU A 113 -26.60 1.65 -15.52
#